data_AF-A0A9P1MUF4-F1
#
_entry.id   AF-A0A9P1MUF4-F1
#
_cell.length_a   1.000
_cell.length_b   1.000
_cell.length_c   1.000
_cell.angle_alpha   90.00
_cell.angle_beta   90.00
_cell.angle_gamma   90.00
#
_symmetry.space_group_name_H-M   'P 1'
#
loop_
_entity.id
_entity.type
_entity.pdbx_description
1 polymer ?
#
loop_
_entity_poly.entity_id
_entity_poly.type
_entity_poly.pdbx_seq_one_letter_code
_entity_poly.pdbx_strand_id
1 'polypeptide(L)'
;MRAIDLRRVLARVPEEMSDRHAFLETIKIIASSIKKLLEAINAVYHIVPPSAQQAVEKRKREFVHYAKRFSDTLKTYFRDQNATQVTVSANQLVFQTSLIVRTINDKLRRA
;
A
#
# COMPACT_ATOMS: atom_id res chain seq x y z
N MET A 1 13.00 -4.06 -1.55
CA MET A 1 12.88 -3.49 -0.19
C MET A 1 11.60 -2.69 0.02
N ARG A 2 11.32 -1.63 -0.75
CA ARG A 2 10.14 -0.74 -0.58
C ARG A 2 8.78 -1.41 -0.31
N ALA A 3 8.42 -2.45 -1.05
CA ALA A 3 7.18 -3.20 -0.82
C ALA A 3 7.18 -4.06 0.45
N ILE A 4 8.35 -4.56 0.87
CA ILE A 4 8.53 -5.26 2.14
C ILE A 4 8.35 -4.28 3.30
N ASP A 5 8.94 -3.10 3.19
CA ASP A 5 8.87 -2.04 4.21
C ASP A 5 7.42 -1.59 4.41
N LEU A 6 6.69 -1.30 3.33
CA LEU A 6 5.26 -0.95 3.43
C LEU A 6 4.43 -2.05 4.09
N ARG A 7 4.64 -3.31 3.73
CA ARG A 7 3.90 -4.43 4.33
C ARG A 7 4.21 -4.61 5.82
N ARG A 8 5.47 -4.45 6.23
CA ARG A 8 5.88 -4.55 7.64
C ARG A 8 5.23 -3.46 8.49
N VAL A 9 5.20 -2.22 8.00
CA VAL A 9 4.61 -1.11 8.75
C VAL A 9 3.09 -1.25 8.83
N LEU A 10 2.42 -1.70 7.76
CA LEU A 10 0.98 -1.97 7.78
C LEU A 10 0.61 -3.11 8.74
N ALA A 11 1.46 -4.12 8.90
CA ALA A 11 1.20 -5.24 9.81
C ALA A 11 1.25 -4.84 11.29
N ARG A 12 1.99 -3.78 11.64
CA ARG A 12 2.08 -3.25 13.01
C ARG A 12 0.88 -2.40 13.44
N VAL A 13 0.01 -2.02 12.49
CA VAL A 13 -1.13 -1.14 12.75
C VAL A 13 -1.97 -1.59 13.96
N PRO A 14 -2.40 -2.86 14.09
CA PRO A 14 -3.24 -3.26 15.22
C PRO A 14 -2.57 -3.07 16.60
N GLU A 15 -1.25 -3.28 16.68
CA GLU A 15 -0.48 -3.16 17.92
C GLU A 15 -0.28 -1.69 18.32
N GLU A 16 -0.04 -0.82 17.34
CA GLU A 16 0.24 0.60 17.57
C GLU A 16 -1.03 1.40 17.89
N MET A 17 -2.23 0.88 17.56
CA MET A 17 -3.51 1.60 17.73
C MET A 17 -3.89 1.92 19.18
N SER A 18 -3.37 1.19 20.17
CA SER A 18 -3.61 1.49 21.59
C SER A 18 -2.85 2.73 22.06
N ASP A 19 -1.75 3.10 21.40
CA ASP A 19 -0.99 4.31 21.69
C ASP A 19 -1.19 5.32 20.55
N ARG A 20 -1.93 6.40 20.84
CA ARG A 20 -2.23 7.43 19.85
C ARG A 20 -0.97 8.06 19.24
N HIS A 21 0.08 8.28 20.02
CA HIS A 21 1.31 8.90 19.53
C HIS A 21 2.04 7.95 18.59
N ALA A 22 2.20 6.69 19.00
CA ALA A 22 2.85 5.66 18.20
C ALA A 22 2.06 5.34 16.92
N PHE A 23 0.72 5.37 17.00
CA PHE A 23 -0.16 5.21 15.85
C PHE A 23 -0.02 6.34 14.83
N LEU A 24 0.01 7.60 15.29
CA LEU A 24 0.21 8.75 14.39
C LEU A 24 1.57 8.69 13.69
N GLU A 25 2.61 8.26 14.38
CA GLU A 25 3.93 8.08 13.78
C GLU A 25 3.92 6.95 12.74
N THR A 26 3.27 5.84 13.04
CA THR A 26 3.06 4.72 12.11
C THR A 26 2.32 5.19 10.85
N ILE A 27 1.30 6.03 10.96
CA ILE A 27 0.57 6.61 9.82
C ILE A 27 1.51 7.44 8.93
N LYS A 28 2.39 8.27 9.51
CA LYS A 28 3.37 9.05 8.72
C LYS A 28 4.33 8.14 7.97
N ILE A 29 4.82 7.06 8.61
CA ILE A 29 5.70 6.09 7.98
C ILE A 29 5.00 5.37 6.82
N ILE A 30 3.72 5.00 6.99
CA ILE A 30 2.89 4.40 5.93
C ILE A 30 2.77 5.36 4.75
N ALA A 31 2.42 6.62 5.00
CA ALA A 31 2.27 7.63 3.94
C ALA A 31 3.58 7.81 3.13
N SER A 32 4.72 7.91 3.82
CA SER A 32 6.04 7.97 3.18
C SER A 32 6.35 6.72 2.36
N SER A 33 6.02 5.54 2.89
CA SER A 33 6.25 4.24 2.23
C SER A 33 5.38 4.05 0.99
N ILE A 34 4.12 4.49 1.03
CA ILE A 34 3.21 4.51 -0.14
C ILE A 34 3.79 5.40 -1.24
N LYS A 35 4.24 6.63 -0.89
CA LYS A 35 4.86 7.55 -1.85
C LYS A 35 6.08 6.92 -2.53
N LYS A 36 7.01 6.37 -1.74
CA LYS A 36 8.22 5.70 -2.24
C LYS A 36 7.89 4.50 -3.14
N LEU A 37 6.83 3.74 -2.83
CA LEU A 37 6.41 2.62 -3.67
C LEU A 37 5.84 3.10 -5.01
N LEU A 38 4.99 4.14 -5.00
CA LEU A 38 4.42 4.72 -6.22
C LEU A 38 5.50 5.30 -7.15
N GLU A 39 6.49 6.00 -6.59
CA GLU A 39 7.65 6.48 -7.34
C GLU A 39 8.41 5.33 -8.00
N ALA A 40 8.64 4.24 -7.28
CA ALA A 40 9.30 3.05 -7.83
C ALA A 40 8.45 2.37 -8.92
N ILE A 41 7.13 2.28 -8.77
CA ILE A 41 6.23 1.74 -9.80
C ILE A 41 6.29 2.60 -11.06
N ASN A 42 6.28 3.93 -10.92
CA ASN A 42 6.38 4.85 -12.06
C ASN A 42 7.73 4.70 -12.78
N ALA A 43 8.84 4.58 -12.05
CA ALA A 43 10.15 4.33 -12.64
C ALA A 43 10.17 2.99 -13.41
N VAL A 44 9.55 1.94 -12.86
CA VAL A 44 9.44 0.63 -13.50
C VAL A 44 8.51 0.67 -14.72
N TYR A 45 7.45 1.48 -14.70
CA TYR A 45 6.49 1.59 -15.80
C TYR A 45 7.16 1.97 -17.13
N HIS A 46 8.21 2.80 -17.09
CA HIS A 46 8.94 3.24 -18.28
C HIS A 46 9.89 2.17 -18.86
N ILE A 47 10.23 1.13 -18.08
CA ILE A 47 11.18 0.08 -18.49
C ILE A 47 10.51 -1.26 -18.78
N VAL A 48 9.25 -1.45 -18.38
CA VAL A 48 8.50 -2.67 -18.72
C VAL A 48 8.06 -2.65 -20.19
N PRO A 49 7.95 -3.81 -20.86
CA PRO A 49 7.47 -3.89 -22.23
C PRO A 49 6.06 -3.27 -22.38
N PRO A 50 5.71 -2.72 -23.56
CA PRO A 50 4.38 -2.16 -23.82
C PRO A 50 3.23 -3.14 -23.52
N SER A 51 3.44 -4.44 -23.77
CA SER A 51 2.47 -5.52 -23.47
C SER A 51 2.20 -5.70 -21.96
N ALA A 52 3.08 -5.20 -21.10
CA ALA A 52 2.96 -5.25 -19.65
C ALA A 52 2.44 -3.95 -19.04
N GLN A 53 2.59 -2.81 -19.72
CA GLN A 53 2.22 -1.48 -19.22
C GLN A 53 0.76 -1.41 -18.77
N GLN A 54 -0.18 -1.92 -19.58
CA GLN A 54 -1.60 -1.90 -19.23
C GLN A 54 -1.90 -2.65 -17.92
N ALA A 55 -1.23 -3.80 -17.69
CA ALA A 55 -1.39 -4.57 -16.47
C ALA A 55 -0.82 -3.84 -15.25
N VAL A 56 0.35 -3.21 -15.40
CA VAL A 56 0.99 -2.41 -14.34
C VAL A 56 0.12 -1.21 -13.97
N GLU A 57 -0.42 -0.47 -14.95
CA GLU A 57 -1.30 0.68 -14.70
C GLU A 57 -2.63 0.28 -14.07
N LYS A 58 -3.21 -0.87 -14.45
CA LYS A 58 -4.38 -1.40 -13.75
C LYS A 58 -4.08 -1.64 -12.27
N ARG A 59 -2.97 -2.32 -11.95
CA ARG A 59 -2.58 -2.60 -10.56
C ARG A 59 -2.23 -1.35 -9.77
N LYS A 60 -1.59 -0.37 -10.41
CA LYS A 60 -1.29 0.93 -9.79
C LYS A 60 -2.58 1.67 -9.41
N ARG A 61 -3.58 1.71 -10.30
CA ARG A 61 -4.89 2.32 -10.01
C ARG A 61 -5.62 1.61 -8.86
N GLU A 62 -5.63 0.28 -8.86
CA GLU A 62 -6.17 -0.51 -7.74
C GLU A 62 -5.45 -0.18 -6.42
N PHE A 63 -4.12 -0.18 -6.42
CA PHE A 63 -3.33 0.17 -5.24
C PHE A 63 -3.65 1.58 -4.72
N VAL A 64 -3.73 2.59 -5.59
CA VAL A 64 -4.11 3.97 -5.21
C VAL A 64 -5.52 4.03 -4.62
N HIS A 65 -6.47 3.29 -5.19
CA HIS A 65 -7.83 3.20 -4.65
C HIS A 65 -7.84 2.66 -3.22
N TYR A 66 -7.11 1.57 -2.95
CA TYR A 66 -7.03 1.00 -1.60
C TYR A 66 -6.24 1.88 -0.62
N ALA A 67 -5.21 2.58 -1.08
CA ALA A 67 -4.49 3.56 -0.26
C ALA A 67 -5.39 4.73 0.17
N LYS A 68 -6.24 5.23 -0.75
CA LYS A 68 -7.25 6.24 -0.43
C LYS A 68 -8.28 5.72 0.57
N ARG A 69 -8.80 4.51 0.33
CA ARG A 69 -9.74 3.84 1.25
C ARG A 69 -9.15 3.72 2.66
N PHE A 70 -7.90 3.29 2.80
CA PHE A 70 -7.22 3.22 4.09
C PHE A 70 -7.17 4.60 4.77
N SER A 71 -6.81 5.66 4.04
CA SER A 71 -6.83 7.03 4.58
C SER A 71 -8.22 7.48 5.04
N ASP A 72 -9.27 7.15 4.30
CA ASP A 72 -10.64 7.50 4.69
C ASP A 72 -11.10 6.67 5.90
N THR A 73 -10.72 5.40 5.99
CA THR A 73 -10.96 4.56 7.17
C THR A 73 -10.26 5.10 8.42
N LEU A 74 -9.03 5.63 8.30
CA LEU A 74 -8.36 6.30 9.41
C LEU A 74 -9.14 7.54 9.89
N LYS A 75 -9.69 8.35 8.97
CA LYS A 75 -10.50 9.53 9.33
C LYS A 75 -11.76 9.12 10.10
N THR A 76 -12.42 8.05 9.67
CA THR A 76 -13.60 7.51 10.36
C THR A 76 -13.23 6.96 11.73
N TYR A 77 -12.12 6.22 11.82
CA TYR A 77 -11.62 5.66 13.08
C TYR A 77 -11.38 6.72 14.16
N PHE A 78 -10.83 7.88 13.80
CA PHE A 78 -10.66 8.97 14.76
C PHE A 78 -11.98 9.52 15.32
N ARG A 79 -13.13 9.19 14.71
CA ARG A 79 -14.47 9.54 15.18
C ARG A 79 -15.17 8.39 15.91
N ASP A 80 -15.16 7.20 15.33
CA ASP A 80 -15.96 6.05 15.79
C ASP A 80 -15.19 5.01 16.61
N GLN A 81 -13.85 5.14 16.70
CA GLN A 81 -12.93 4.22 17.38
C GLN A 81 -13.02 2.76 16.89
N ASN A 82 -13.53 2.51 15.66
CA ASN A 82 -13.67 1.17 15.12
C ASN A 82 -12.34 0.61 14.56
N ALA A 83 -11.57 -0.05 15.44
CA ALA A 83 -10.26 -0.59 15.08
C ALA A 83 -10.29 -1.72 14.05
N THR A 84 -11.40 -2.46 13.98
CA THR A 84 -11.58 -3.57 13.04
C THR A 84 -11.50 -3.09 11.59
N GLN A 85 -12.13 -1.96 11.26
CA GLN A 85 -12.12 -1.41 9.91
C GLN A 85 -10.71 -0.97 9.48
N VAL A 86 -9.93 -0.38 10.39
CA VAL A 86 -8.54 0.00 10.13
C VAL A 86 -7.69 -1.25 9.85
N THR A 87 -7.86 -2.31 10.64
CA THR A 87 -7.13 -3.57 10.45
C THR A 87 -7.47 -4.23 9.10
N VAL A 88 -8.76 -4.29 8.74
CA VAL A 88 -9.20 -4.84 7.46
C VAL A 88 -8.64 -4.03 6.28
N SER A 89 -8.72 -2.70 6.34
CA SER A 89 -8.21 -1.84 5.27
C SER A 89 -6.68 -1.89 5.14
N ALA A 90 -5.94 -2.02 6.25
CA ALA A 90 -4.49 -2.24 6.23
C ALA A 90 -4.13 -3.56 5.54
N ASN A 91 -4.81 -4.65 5.88
CA ASN A 91 -4.60 -5.97 5.26
C ASN A 91 -4.89 -5.97 3.76
N GLN A 92 -5.95 -5.26 3.33
CA GLN A 92 -6.24 -5.08 1.90
C GLN A 92 -5.08 -4.37 1.19
N LEU A 93 -4.50 -3.33 1.80
CA LEU A 93 -3.37 -2.60 1.22
C LEU A 93 -2.08 -3.44 1.17
N VAL A 94 -1.84 -4.30 2.16
CA VAL A 94 -0.77 -5.32 2.15
C VAL A 94 -0.94 -6.27 0.96
N PHE A 95 -2.16 -6.74 0.72
CA PHE A 95 -2.46 -7.62 -0.41
C PHE A 95 -2.24 -6.93 -1.76
N GLN A 96 -2.71 -5.69 -1.93
CA GLN A 96 -2.47 -4.92 -3.16
C GLN A 96 -0.98 -4.67 -3.42
N THR A 97 -0.21 -4.40 -2.36
CA THR A 97 1.25 -4.26 -2.43
C THR A 97 1.90 -5.54 -2.96
N SER A 98 1.40 -6.71 -2.56
CA SER A 98 1.91 -7.99 -3.04
C SER A 98 1.52 -8.27 -4.50
N LEU A 99 0.29 -7.92 -4.89
CA LEU A 99 -0.19 -8.09 -6.26
C LEU A 99 0.58 -7.26 -7.28
N ILE A 100 0.90 -6.00 -6.96
CA ILE A 100 1.64 -5.14 -7.89
C ILE A 100 3.07 -5.64 -8.12
N VAL A 101 3.76 -6.06 -7.05
CA VAL A 101 5.10 -6.65 -7.15
C VAL A 101 5.08 -7.93 -7.95
N ARG A 102 4.11 -8.82 -7.68
CA ARG A 102 3.95 -10.06 -8.45
C ARG A 102 3.71 -9.77 -9.93
N THR A 103 2.82 -8.84 -10.25
CA THR A 103 2.49 -8.48 -11.63
C THR A 103 3.71 -7.94 -12.38
N ILE A 104 4.48 -7.06 -11.74
CA ILE A 104 5.72 -6.51 -12.32
C ILE A 104 6.74 -7.65 -12.55
N ASN A 105 6.97 -8.51 -11.56
CA ASN A 105 7.93 -9.62 -11.66
C ASN A 105 7.54 -10.64 -12.74
N ASP A 106 6.26 -11.04 -12.79
CA ASP A 106 5.75 -12.02 -13.75
C ASP A 106 5.85 -11.49 -15.19
N LYS A 107 5.69 -10.18 -15.39
CA LYS A 107 5.79 -9.55 -16.70
C LYS A 107 7.22 -9.28 -17.14
N LEU A 108 8.12 -8.95 -16.21
CA LEU A 108 9.55 -8.81 -16.50
C LEU A 108 10.23 -10.14 -16.78
N ARG A 109 9.82 -11.24 -16.14
CA ARG A 109 10.37 -12.59 -16.40
C ARG A 109 9.91 -13.22 -17.71
N ARG A 110 8.83 -12.71 -18.30
CA ARG A 110 8.27 -13.19 -19.58
C ARG A 110 8.63 -12.28 -20.76
N ALA A 111 9.38 -11.21 -20.49
CA ALA A 111 9.95 -10.30 -21.47
C ALA A 111 11.32 -10.81 -21.91
#